data_AF-A0A6A6R454-F1
#
_entry.id   AF-A0A6A6R454-F1
#
_cell.length_a   1.000
_cell.length_b   1.000
_cell.length_c   1.000
_cell.angle_alpha   90.00
_cell.angle_beta   90.00
_cell.angle_gamma   90.00
#
_symmetry.space_group_name_H-M   'P 1'
#
loop_
_entity.id
_entity.type
_entity.pdbx_description
1 polymer ?
#
loop_
_entity_poly.entity_id
_entity_poly.type
_entity_poly.pdbx_seq_one_letter_code
_entity_poly.pdbx_strand_id
1 'polypeptide(L)'
;MVGTLLRDRGNEIKITERVLLAAVGNERFGLDIVELLLRERPDEVRVTERMLEIVACGHEDGDIGMLKLLLSHAGADLRITTKMVENAALNEYRGDEGYELMELFLRKRGTELRIIEDIIEAATSNEVAGGKILVLLLAQCEKEIQISERVVEGVVSGEWIVEEILEQILSRDHNKVRITERVLESVVGNARKGPEILRWFLNERGDDFYITERIMEAAARNTRSGVKVLDMLFKARSDEAEITERVLEAAAGNFEQLGDEIIKMLLEERGDEFRITEKIMRKAAGNEGSGAHIIAVLLRERGQSDEIQINERLIEAAARNRNSGDEIIDLLLQECDDKFRVTDTIAEIAAENAGCGERIAELFRVRTRR
;
A
#
# COMPACT_ATOMS: atom_id res chain seq x y z
N MET A 1 -19.55 39.41 -16.94
CA MET A 1 -20.73 38.91 -17.68
C MET A 1 -21.88 38.55 -16.76
N VAL A 2 -21.70 37.71 -15.73
CA VAL A 2 -22.78 37.35 -14.78
C VAL A 2 -23.31 38.57 -14.00
N GLY A 3 -22.44 39.47 -13.54
CA GLY A 3 -22.85 40.66 -12.77
C GLY A 3 -23.54 41.76 -13.57
N THR A 4 -23.30 41.85 -14.89
CA THR A 4 -24.08 42.73 -15.77
C THR A 4 -25.45 42.13 -16.01
N LEU A 5 -25.53 40.82 -16.24
CA LEU A 5 -26.79 40.10 -16.46
C LEU A 5 -27.76 40.23 -15.26
N LEU A 6 -27.25 40.11 -14.03
CA LEU A 6 -28.07 40.23 -12.81
C LEU A 6 -28.58 41.64 -12.54
N ARG A 7 -27.84 42.67 -12.97
CA ARG A 7 -28.22 44.08 -12.84
C ARG A 7 -29.21 44.50 -13.93
N ASP A 8 -28.99 44.07 -15.17
CA ASP A 8 -29.78 44.48 -16.32
C ASP A 8 -31.14 43.77 -16.38
N ARG A 9 -31.24 42.52 -15.91
CA ARG A 9 -32.47 41.71 -15.95
C ARG A 9 -33.26 41.70 -14.65
N GLY A 10 -32.76 42.36 -13.59
CA GLY A 10 -33.47 42.53 -12.31
C GLY A 10 -34.19 41.27 -11.83
N ASN A 11 -35.45 41.42 -11.38
CA ASN A 11 -36.24 40.32 -10.80
C ASN A 11 -36.61 39.17 -11.77
N GLU A 12 -36.27 39.25 -13.06
CA GLU A 12 -36.53 38.17 -14.02
C GLU A 12 -35.63 36.95 -13.79
N ILE A 13 -34.44 37.17 -13.23
CA ILE A 13 -33.48 36.10 -12.94
C ILE A 13 -33.49 35.88 -11.43
N LYS A 14 -33.94 34.70 -11.00
CA LYS A 14 -33.90 34.30 -9.59
C LYS A 14 -32.65 33.47 -9.32
N ILE A 15 -31.94 33.78 -8.24
CA ILE A 15 -30.85 32.94 -7.75
C ILE A 15 -31.48 31.75 -7.03
N THR A 16 -31.63 30.65 -7.76
CA THR A 16 -32.15 29.39 -7.22
C THR A 16 -31.01 28.55 -6.63
N GLU A 17 -31.34 27.58 -5.77
CA GLU A 17 -30.36 26.61 -5.28
C GLU A 17 -29.60 25.93 -6.43
N ARG A 18 -30.26 25.61 -7.55
CA ARG A 18 -29.60 25.02 -8.72
C ARG A 18 -28.54 25.94 -9.34
N VAL A 19 -28.78 27.25 -9.37
CA VAL A 19 -27.80 28.25 -9.84
C VAL A 19 -26.61 28.29 -8.88
N LEU A 20 -26.86 28.25 -7.58
CA LEU A 20 -25.82 28.23 -6.57
C LEU A 20 -25.00 26.94 -6.61
N LEU A 21 -25.61 25.76 -6.76
CA LEU A 21 -24.89 24.49 -6.90
C LEU A 21 -24.01 24.48 -8.17
N ALA A 22 -24.51 25.03 -9.28
CA ALA A 22 -23.74 25.16 -10.51
C ALA A 22 -22.58 26.16 -10.39
N ALA A 23 -22.74 27.21 -9.58
CA ALA A 23 -21.68 28.16 -9.29
C ALA A 23 -20.63 27.55 -8.33
N VAL A 24 -21.07 26.85 -7.29
CA VAL A 24 -20.19 26.20 -6.32
C VAL A 24 -19.37 25.09 -6.98
N GLY A 25 -19.99 24.26 -7.83
CA GLY A 25 -19.28 23.22 -8.60
C GLY A 25 -18.59 23.75 -9.86
N ASN A 26 -18.36 25.07 -9.99
CA ASN A 26 -17.69 25.63 -11.15
C ASN A 26 -16.17 25.59 -10.98
N GLU A 27 -15.56 24.67 -11.72
CA GLU A 27 -14.12 24.39 -11.85
C GLU A 27 -13.26 25.53 -12.42
N ARG A 28 -13.58 26.83 -12.31
CA ARG A 28 -12.61 27.88 -12.70
C ARG A 28 -12.85 29.18 -11.97
N PHE A 29 -14.11 29.55 -11.87
CA PHE A 29 -14.54 30.86 -11.40
C PHE A 29 -15.62 30.74 -10.32
N GLY A 30 -15.79 29.55 -9.72
CA GLY A 30 -16.84 29.30 -8.76
C GLY A 30 -16.84 30.29 -7.61
N LEU A 31 -15.67 30.49 -6.99
CA LEU A 31 -15.50 31.44 -5.88
C LEU A 31 -15.92 32.87 -6.28
N ASP A 32 -15.37 33.39 -7.38
CA ASP A 32 -15.70 34.72 -7.89
C ASP A 32 -17.20 34.87 -8.23
N ILE A 33 -17.80 33.82 -8.79
CA ILE A 33 -19.23 33.81 -9.11
C ILE A 33 -20.05 33.87 -7.83
N VAL A 34 -19.76 33.04 -6.83
CA VAL A 34 -20.51 33.02 -5.56
C VAL A 34 -20.33 34.33 -4.79
N GLU A 35 -19.12 34.90 -4.74
CA GLU A 35 -18.89 36.23 -4.16
C GLU A 35 -19.74 37.31 -4.83
N LEU A 36 -19.79 37.29 -6.17
CA LEU A 36 -20.61 38.22 -6.92
C LEU A 36 -22.11 38.03 -6.63
N LEU A 37 -22.60 36.79 -6.54
CA LEU A 37 -24.01 36.51 -6.20
C LEU A 37 -24.36 37.04 -4.80
N LEU A 38 -23.49 36.81 -3.81
CA LEU A 38 -23.63 37.32 -2.45
C LEU A 38 -23.60 38.86 -2.40
N ARG A 39 -22.74 39.50 -3.19
CA ARG A 39 -22.61 40.96 -3.21
C ARG A 39 -23.82 41.65 -3.84
N GLU A 40 -24.32 41.12 -4.96
CA GLU A 40 -25.40 41.77 -5.70
C GLU A 40 -26.78 41.45 -5.12
N ARG A 41 -26.99 40.24 -4.56
CA ARG A 41 -28.29 39.80 -4.04
C ARG A 41 -28.17 38.88 -2.81
N PRO A 42 -27.72 39.40 -1.66
CA PRO A 42 -27.47 38.58 -0.46
C PRO A 42 -28.72 37.85 0.03
N ASP A 43 -29.90 38.48 -0.04
CA ASP A 43 -31.15 37.91 0.48
C ASP A 43 -31.67 36.70 -0.31
N GLU A 44 -31.23 36.52 -1.56
CA GLU A 44 -31.59 35.36 -2.39
C GLU A 44 -30.62 34.18 -2.21
N VAL A 45 -29.45 34.41 -1.60
CA VAL A 45 -28.41 33.39 -1.44
C VAL A 45 -28.62 32.64 -0.13
N ARG A 46 -29.11 31.41 -0.24
CA ARG A 46 -29.21 30.49 0.89
C ARG A 46 -28.16 29.40 0.79
N VAL A 47 -27.21 29.39 1.72
CA VAL A 47 -26.22 28.31 1.85
C VAL A 47 -26.92 27.03 2.28
N THR A 48 -26.69 25.93 1.56
CA THR A 48 -27.26 24.62 1.86
C THR A 48 -26.17 23.57 2.10
N GLU A 49 -26.55 22.47 2.75
CA GLU A 49 -25.65 21.34 3.00
C GLU A 49 -25.07 20.78 1.70
N ARG A 50 -25.88 20.71 0.62
CA ARG A 50 -25.41 20.27 -0.69
C ARG A 50 -24.27 21.11 -1.26
N MET A 51 -24.25 22.41 -0.98
CA MET A 51 -23.14 23.28 -1.42
C MET A 51 -21.86 22.92 -0.68
N LEU A 52 -21.94 22.71 0.65
CA LEU A 52 -20.79 22.29 1.44
C LEU A 52 -20.29 20.88 1.05
N GLU A 53 -21.19 19.96 0.71
CA GLU A 53 -20.81 18.61 0.23
C GLU A 53 -20.01 18.68 -1.07
N ILE A 54 -20.38 19.54 -2.02
CA ILE A 54 -19.63 19.72 -3.27
C ILE A 54 -18.23 20.23 -2.99
N VAL A 55 -18.09 21.24 -2.12
CA VAL A 55 -16.78 21.79 -1.75
C VAL A 55 -15.93 20.77 -1.01
N ALA A 56 -16.55 19.95 -0.16
CA ALA A 56 -15.85 18.90 0.59
C ALA A 56 -15.28 17.80 -0.33
N CYS A 57 -15.90 17.55 -1.49
CA CYS A 57 -15.42 16.55 -2.44
C CYS A 57 -14.05 16.88 -3.05
N GLY A 58 -13.58 18.13 -2.95
CA GLY A 58 -12.26 18.53 -3.45
C GLY A 58 -12.19 18.46 -4.96
N HIS A 59 -12.43 19.58 -5.61
CA HIS A 59 -12.39 19.67 -7.05
C HIS A 59 -11.26 20.57 -7.52
N GLU A 60 -10.89 21.64 -6.80
CA GLU A 60 -9.91 22.64 -7.28
C GLU A 60 -9.23 23.53 -6.23
N ASP A 61 -8.16 24.23 -6.66
CA ASP A 61 -7.52 25.31 -5.93
C ASP A 61 -8.56 26.40 -5.58
N GLY A 62 -8.87 26.55 -4.29
CA GLY A 62 -9.81 27.56 -3.80
C GLY A 62 -11.07 27.01 -3.13
N ASP A 63 -11.23 25.70 -3.03
CA ASP A 63 -12.32 25.06 -2.28
C ASP A 63 -12.33 25.49 -0.81
N ILE A 64 -11.17 25.70 -0.19
CA ILE A 64 -11.07 26.29 1.15
C ILE A 64 -11.64 27.71 1.19
N GLY A 65 -11.35 28.53 0.17
CA GLY A 65 -11.87 29.89 0.05
C GLY A 65 -13.38 29.89 -0.10
N MET A 66 -13.90 29.02 -0.97
CA MET A 66 -15.33 28.78 -1.12
C MET A 66 -15.97 28.32 0.19
N LEU A 67 -15.35 27.38 0.89
CA LEU A 67 -15.87 26.89 2.17
C LEU A 67 -15.94 28.01 3.21
N LYS A 68 -14.88 28.81 3.36
CA LYS A 68 -14.85 29.95 4.29
C LYS A 68 -15.95 30.97 3.93
N LEU A 69 -16.17 31.24 2.65
CA LEU A 69 -17.22 32.13 2.17
C LEU A 69 -18.62 31.59 2.51
N LEU A 70 -18.89 30.33 2.19
CA LEU A 70 -20.17 29.68 2.49
C LEU A 70 -20.43 29.59 4.01
N LEU A 71 -19.42 29.25 4.82
CA LEU A 71 -19.56 29.14 6.27
C LEU A 71 -19.76 30.50 6.97
N SER A 72 -19.26 31.59 6.40
CA SER A 72 -19.48 32.95 6.93
C SER A 72 -20.89 33.49 6.64
N HIS A 73 -21.54 32.98 5.59
CA HIS A 73 -22.92 33.32 5.21
C HIS A 73 -23.92 32.21 5.57
N ALA A 74 -23.47 31.17 6.28
CA ALA A 74 -24.30 30.08 6.74
C ALA A 74 -25.23 30.51 7.88
N GLY A 75 -26.51 30.13 7.78
CA GLY A 75 -27.45 30.27 8.88
C GLY A 75 -27.11 29.34 10.05
N ALA A 76 -27.63 29.66 11.25
CA ALA A 76 -27.41 28.87 12.47
C ALA A 76 -27.92 27.42 12.36
N ASP A 77 -28.87 27.15 11.47
CA ASP A 77 -29.46 25.82 11.26
C ASP A 77 -28.59 24.90 10.37
N LEU A 78 -27.51 25.42 9.75
CA LEU A 78 -26.69 24.64 8.82
C LEU A 78 -25.84 23.60 9.57
N ARG A 79 -25.96 22.33 9.17
CA ARG A 79 -25.27 21.21 9.83
C ARG A 79 -24.16 20.64 8.96
N ILE A 80 -22.96 20.47 9.52
CA ILE A 80 -21.81 19.82 8.85
C ILE A 80 -21.92 18.28 8.81
N THR A 81 -22.61 17.70 7.83
CA THR A 81 -22.95 16.27 7.84
C THR A 81 -21.72 15.34 7.91
N THR A 82 -21.93 14.10 8.39
CA THR A 82 -20.88 13.06 8.41
C THR A 82 -20.25 12.88 7.02
N LYS A 83 -21.07 12.94 5.97
CA LYS A 83 -20.63 12.84 4.59
C LYS A 83 -19.69 13.98 4.16
N MET A 84 -19.90 15.21 4.64
CA MET A 84 -18.96 16.30 4.38
C MET A 84 -17.60 16.02 5.01
N VAL A 85 -17.60 15.47 6.22
CA VAL A 85 -16.37 15.15 6.95
C VAL A 85 -15.64 13.97 6.31
N GLU A 86 -16.38 12.94 5.88
CA GLU A 86 -15.85 11.81 5.12
C GLU A 86 -15.25 12.27 3.79
N ASN A 87 -15.96 13.11 3.02
CA ASN A 87 -15.43 13.69 1.78
C ASN A 87 -14.15 14.49 2.03
N ALA A 88 -14.10 15.30 3.09
CA ALA A 88 -12.88 16.03 3.45
C ALA A 88 -11.74 15.10 3.86
N ALA A 89 -12.04 13.99 4.53
CA ALA A 89 -11.06 12.96 4.87
C ALA A 89 -10.51 12.25 3.63
N LEU A 90 -11.34 12.00 2.62
CA LEU A 90 -10.96 11.41 1.33
C LEU A 90 -10.33 12.41 0.36
N ASN A 91 -10.31 13.70 0.70
CA ASN A 91 -9.82 14.73 -0.20
C ASN A 91 -8.29 14.69 -0.25
N GLU A 92 -7.76 14.13 -1.34
CA GLU A 92 -6.34 14.05 -1.68
C GLU A 92 -5.90 15.15 -2.65
N TYR A 93 -6.78 16.12 -2.93
CA TYR A 93 -6.46 17.22 -3.83
C TYR A 93 -5.30 18.06 -3.25
N ARG A 94 -4.42 18.51 -4.15
CA ARG A 94 -3.06 19.01 -3.91
C ARG A 94 -2.83 19.66 -2.54
N GLY A 95 -1.82 19.17 -1.82
CA GLY A 95 -1.32 19.80 -0.59
C GLY A 95 -2.10 19.38 0.65
N ASP A 96 -2.36 20.33 1.55
CA ASP A 96 -3.02 20.08 2.86
C ASP A 96 -4.52 20.43 2.83
N GLU A 97 -5.15 20.52 1.65
CA GLU A 97 -6.53 21.05 1.56
C GLU A 97 -7.55 20.16 2.28
N GLY A 98 -7.49 18.84 2.10
CA GLY A 98 -8.34 17.91 2.86
C GLY A 98 -8.20 18.08 4.38
N TYR A 99 -6.97 18.33 4.85
CA TYR A 99 -6.70 18.64 6.25
C TYR A 99 -7.32 19.98 6.68
N GLU A 100 -7.20 21.04 5.88
CA GLU A 100 -7.80 22.35 6.20
C GLU A 100 -9.34 22.29 6.21
N LEU A 101 -9.94 21.59 5.25
CA LEU A 101 -11.38 21.34 5.20
C LEU A 101 -11.85 20.59 6.46
N MET A 102 -11.12 19.52 6.82
CA MET A 102 -11.37 18.77 8.05
C MET A 102 -11.29 19.67 9.28
N GLU A 103 -10.24 20.48 9.40
CA GLU A 103 -10.06 21.40 10.53
C GLU A 103 -11.22 22.39 10.64
N LEU A 104 -11.65 23.00 9.53
CA LEU A 104 -12.77 23.94 9.51
C LEU A 104 -14.09 23.27 9.91
N PHE A 105 -14.34 22.06 9.41
CA PHE A 105 -15.54 21.30 9.76
C PHE A 105 -15.58 20.93 11.25
N LEU A 106 -14.47 20.45 11.81
CA LEU A 106 -14.37 20.15 13.24
C LEU A 106 -14.54 21.40 14.11
N ARG A 107 -13.91 22.52 13.74
CA ARG A 107 -14.04 23.81 14.45
C ARG A 107 -15.48 24.34 14.47
N LYS A 108 -16.21 24.22 13.35
CA LYS A 108 -17.57 24.77 13.23
C LYS A 108 -18.60 23.95 14.03
N ARG A 109 -18.41 22.64 14.19
CA ARG A 109 -19.38 21.74 14.83
C ARG A 109 -19.13 21.43 16.30
N GLY A 110 -17.90 21.56 16.80
CA GLY A 110 -17.58 21.08 18.15
C GLY A 110 -17.81 19.58 18.31
N THR A 111 -18.33 19.13 19.45
CA THR A 111 -18.41 17.71 19.87
C THR A 111 -19.63 16.92 19.34
N GLU A 112 -20.48 17.51 18.48
CA GLU A 112 -21.74 16.85 18.05
C GLU A 112 -21.55 15.79 16.94
N LEU A 113 -20.36 15.72 16.33
CA LEU A 113 -20.08 14.74 15.29
C LEU A 113 -19.59 13.44 15.93
N ARG A 114 -20.43 12.40 15.89
CA ARG A 114 -19.94 11.04 16.12
C ARG A 114 -18.98 10.71 14.99
N ILE A 115 -17.69 10.70 15.29
CA ILE A 115 -16.69 10.11 14.39
C ILE A 115 -17.00 8.62 14.36
N ILE A 116 -17.53 8.19 13.23
CA ILE A 116 -17.75 6.78 12.94
C ILE A 116 -16.51 6.21 12.26
N GLU A 117 -16.42 4.88 12.28
CA GLU A 117 -15.35 4.09 11.65
C GLU A 117 -15.06 4.57 10.21
N ASP A 118 -16.10 4.85 9.41
CA ASP A 118 -15.99 5.30 8.02
C ASP A 118 -15.13 6.56 7.83
N ILE A 119 -15.19 7.53 8.76
CA ILE A 119 -14.37 8.76 8.67
C ILE A 119 -12.89 8.46 8.91
N ILE A 120 -12.62 7.51 9.82
CA ILE A 120 -11.25 7.10 10.13
C ILE A 120 -10.71 6.25 8.98
N GLU A 121 -11.50 5.33 8.43
CA GLU A 121 -11.14 4.56 7.24
C GLU A 121 -10.82 5.49 6.06
N ALA A 122 -11.64 6.51 5.84
CA ALA A 122 -11.38 7.54 4.84
C ALA A 122 -10.03 8.24 5.06
N ALA A 123 -9.72 8.62 6.30
CA ALA A 123 -8.44 9.23 6.63
C ALA A 123 -7.25 8.26 6.45
N THR A 124 -7.40 6.98 6.79
CA THR A 124 -6.37 5.95 6.54
C THR A 124 -6.19 5.60 5.07
N SER A 125 -7.16 5.94 4.22
CA SER A 125 -7.04 5.75 2.78
C SER A 125 -6.46 6.97 2.07
N ASN A 126 -6.31 8.10 2.77
CA ASN A 126 -5.79 9.34 2.21
C ASN A 126 -4.26 9.34 2.19
N GLU A 127 -3.65 9.22 1.01
CA GLU A 127 -2.20 9.11 0.84
C GLU A 127 -1.45 10.44 1.07
N VAL A 128 -2.15 11.58 1.04
CA VAL A 128 -1.54 12.92 1.06
C VAL A 128 -1.52 13.51 2.47
N ALA A 129 -2.69 13.66 3.07
CA ALA A 129 -2.91 14.32 4.36
C ALA A 129 -3.45 13.37 5.44
N GLY A 130 -3.64 12.09 5.13
CA GLY A 130 -4.27 11.10 6.02
C GLY A 130 -3.68 11.06 7.43
N GLY A 131 -2.35 11.03 7.57
CA GLY A 131 -1.70 11.07 8.88
C GLY A 131 -2.04 12.33 9.71
N LYS A 132 -2.04 13.52 9.08
CA LYS A 132 -2.41 14.77 9.77
C LYS A 132 -3.89 14.79 10.15
N ILE A 133 -4.74 14.29 9.26
CA ILE A 133 -6.19 14.17 9.49
C ILE A 133 -6.45 13.22 10.66
N LEU A 134 -5.79 12.07 10.72
CA LEU A 134 -5.89 11.12 11.83
C LEU A 134 -5.48 11.77 13.16
N VAL A 135 -4.37 12.51 13.20
CA VAL A 135 -3.94 13.23 14.41
C VAL A 135 -5.00 14.25 14.85
N LEU A 136 -5.62 14.99 13.92
CA LEU A 136 -6.73 15.91 14.27
C LEU A 136 -7.93 15.16 14.84
N LEU A 137 -8.37 14.09 14.17
CA LEU A 137 -9.52 13.29 14.60
C LEU A 137 -9.27 12.68 15.98
N LEU A 138 -8.06 12.17 16.22
CA LEU A 138 -7.67 11.63 17.51
C LEU A 138 -7.64 12.74 18.57
N ALA A 139 -7.00 13.89 18.32
CA ALA A 139 -6.90 14.97 19.31
C ALA A 139 -8.26 15.55 19.73
N GLN A 140 -9.23 15.62 18.82
CA GLN A 140 -10.53 16.23 19.09
C GLN A 140 -11.56 15.27 19.71
N CYS A 141 -11.29 13.96 19.72
CA CYS A 141 -12.26 12.96 20.19
C CYS A 141 -11.69 12.08 21.30
N GLU A 142 -11.87 12.54 22.54
CA GLU A 142 -11.35 11.87 23.74
C GLU A 142 -12.19 10.68 24.23
N LYS A 143 -13.46 10.48 23.79
CA LYS A 143 -14.36 9.52 24.48
C LYS A 143 -15.22 8.58 23.62
N GLU A 144 -15.34 8.77 22.30
CA GLU A 144 -16.31 8.00 21.48
C GLU A 144 -15.73 7.40 20.18
N ILE A 145 -14.40 7.40 19.99
CA ILE A 145 -13.84 6.73 18.80
C ILE A 145 -13.89 5.22 19.01
N GLN A 146 -14.65 4.53 18.16
CA GLN A 146 -14.57 3.09 18.05
C GLN A 146 -13.39 2.71 17.14
N ILE A 147 -12.32 2.22 17.74
CA ILE A 147 -11.18 1.65 16.99
C ILE A 147 -11.48 0.19 16.68
N SER A 148 -11.69 -0.10 15.41
CA SER A 148 -11.82 -1.47 14.90
C SER A 148 -10.47 -2.01 14.41
N GLU A 149 -10.43 -3.31 14.10
CA GLU A 149 -9.28 -3.92 13.43
C GLU A 149 -8.99 -3.28 12.07
N ARG A 150 -10.04 -2.86 11.33
CA ARG A 150 -9.91 -2.24 10.00
C ARG A 150 -9.22 -0.89 10.07
N VAL A 151 -9.53 -0.11 11.10
CA VAL A 151 -8.83 1.15 11.39
C VAL A 151 -7.34 0.90 11.64
N VAL A 152 -7.01 -0.09 12.48
CA VAL A 152 -5.60 -0.43 12.77
C VAL A 152 -4.87 -0.89 11.51
N GLU A 153 -5.51 -1.76 10.73
CA GLU A 153 -5.00 -2.23 9.42
C GLU A 153 -4.70 -1.05 8.49
N GLY A 154 -5.64 -0.13 8.31
CA GLY A 154 -5.44 1.08 7.52
C GLY A 154 -4.23 1.89 7.99
N VAL A 155 -4.11 2.12 9.30
CA VAL A 155 -2.98 2.85 9.89
C VAL A 155 -1.63 2.14 9.69
N VAL A 156 -1.56 0.82 9.83
CA VAL A 156 -0.28 0.12 9.63
C VAL A 156 0.08 -0.04 8.15
N SER A 157 -0.90 0.04 7.25
CA SER A 157 -0.70 -0.10 5.81
C SER A 157 -0.25 1.18 5.12
N GLY A 158 -0.53 2.35 5.68
CA GLY A 158 -0.17 3.58 4.98
C GLY A 158 1.29 4.02 5.16
N GLU A 159 1.62 5.10 4.44
CA GLU A 159 3.00 5.55 4.23
C GLU A 159 3.43 6.72 5.12
N TRP A 160 2.48 7.32 5.85
CA TRP A 160 2.68 8.43 6.79
C TRP A 160 3.13 7.90 8.16
N ILE A 161 3.83 8.71 8.96
CA ILE A 161 4.47 8.28 10.22
C ILE A 161 3.49 7.57 11.15
N VAL A 162 3.90 6.38 11.60
CA VAL A 162 3.03 5.34 12.16
C VAL A 162 3.15 5.19 13.68
N GLU A 163 4.31 5.48 14.28
CA GLU A 163 4.52 5.23 15.73
C GLU A 163 3.61 6.10 16.61
N GLU A 164 3.56 7.40 16.35
CA GLU A 164 2.79 8.37 17.16
C GLU A 164 1.27 8.12 17.06
N ILE A 165 0.80 7.78 15.85
CA ILE A 165 -0.62 7.49 15.60
C ILE A 165 -0.98 6.13 16.21
N LEU A 166 -0.13 5.11 16.05
CA LEU A 166 -0.33 3.80 16.67
C LEU A 166 -0.33 3.90 18.20
N GLU A 167 0.60 4.63 18.80
CA GLU A 167 0.63 4.84 20.24
C GLU A 167 -0.66 5.51 20.72
N GLN A 168 -1.14 6.55 20.04
CA GLN A 168 -2.41 7.19 20.40
C GLN A 168 -3.62 6.27 20.24
N ILE A 169 -3.67 5.45 19.20
CA ILE A 169 -4.79 4.54 18.94
C ILE A 169 -4.79 3.36 19.93
N LEU A 170 -3.64 2.71 20.13
CA LEU A 170 -3.52 1.54 21.01
C LEU A 170 -3.53 1.91 22.50
N SER A 171 -3.12 3.12 22.90
CA SER A 171 -3.17 3.55 24.30
C SER A 171 -4.59 3.87 24.79
N ARG A 172 -5.50 4.30 23.89
CA ARG A 172 -6.87 4.69 24.23
C ARG A 172 -7.77 3.51 24.62
N ASP A 173 -7.52 2.34 24.03
CA ASP A 173 -8.35 1.14 24.22
C ASP A 173 -7.45 -0.11 24.32
N HIS A 174 -6.43 -0.03 25.19
CA HIS A 174 -5.37 -1.04 25.33
C HIS A 174 -5.87 -2.50 25.39
N ASN A 175 -7.07 -2.73 25.95
CA ASN A 175 -7.66 -4.06 26.10
C ASN A 175 -8.74 -4.44 25.06
N LYS A 176 -9.14 -3.56 24.14
CA LYS A 176 -10.20 -3.86 23.15
C LYS A 176 -9.68 -4.09 21.74
N VAL A 177 -8.57 -3.44 21.40
CA VAL A 177 -7.98 -3.56 20.06
C VAL A 177 -7.11 -4.79 20.04
N ARG A 178 -7.56 -5.85 19.35
CA ARG A 178 -6.81 -7.10 19.19
C ARG A 178 -5.89 -6.99 17.98
N ILE A 179 -4.60 -7.22 18.18
CA ILE A 179 -3.66 -7.42 17.06
C ILE A 179 -3.91 -8.82 16.51
N THR A 180 -4.55 -8.89 15.35
CA THR A 180 -4.81 -10.15 14.66
C THR A 180 -3.63 -10.51 13.76
N GLU A 181 -3.60 -11.76 13.29
CA GLU A 181 -2.67 -12.19 12.24
C GLU A 181 -2.75 -11.28 11.01
N ARG A 182 -3.94 -10.80 10.65
CA ARG A 182 -4.17 -9.92 9.49
C ARG A 182 -3.52 -8.54 9.65
N VAL A 183 -3.62 -7.96 10.84
CA VAL A 183 -2.94 -6.69 11.16
C VAL A 183 -1.42 -6.89 11.09
N LEU A 184 -0.92 -8.00 11.65
CA LEU A 184 0.52 -8.30 11.60
C LEU A 184 1.00 -8.60 10.17
N GLU A 185 0.19 -9.27 9.34
CA GLU A 185 0.47 -9.52 7.92
C GLU A 185 0.65 -8.19 7.17
N SER A 186 -0.20 -7.20 7.46
CA SER A 186 -0.11 -5.84 6.90
C SER A 186 1.16 -5.11 7.35
N VAL A 187 1.56 -5.27 8.61
CA VAL A 187 2.81 -4.72 9.15
C VAL A 187 4.03 -5.30 8.45
N VAL A 188 4.14 -6.63 8.40
CA VAL A 188 5.31 -7.28 7.80
C VAL A 188 5.36 -7.09 6.28
N GLY A 189 4.20 -6.89 5.64
CA GLY A 189 4.07 -6.55 4.23
C GLY A 189 4.38 -5.08 3.91
N ASN A 190 4.37 -4.17 4.90
CA ASN A 190 4.65 -2.76 4.67
C ASN A 190 6.14 -2.55 4.30
N ALA A 191 6.38 -2.22 3.03
CA ALA A 191 7.72 -2.07 2.45
C ALA A 191 8.53 -0.90 3.04
N ARG A 192 7.88 0.15 3.53
CA ARG A 192 8.54 1.39 3.98
C ARG A 192 8.71 1.45 5.49
N LYS A 193 7.61 1.21 6.21
CA LYS A 193 7.50 1.44 7.66
C LYS A 193 7.30 0.15 8.47
N GLY A 194 7.13 -0.99 7.80
CA GLY A 194 6.94 -2.29 8.45
C GLY A 194 7.96 -2.61 9.55
N PRO A 195 9.28 -2.44 9.36
CA PRO A 195 10.26 -2.74 10.41
C PRO A 195 10.14 -1.87 11.67
N GLU A 196 9.69 -0.62 11.54
CA GLU A 196 9.51 0.31 12.66
C GLU A 196 8.26 -0.09 13.45
N ILE A 197 7.15 -0.34 12.76
CA ILE A 197 5.89 -0.81 13.36
C ILE A 197 6.06 -2.18 14.02
N LEU A 198 6.71 -3.12 13.34
CA LEU A 198 6.95 -4.46 13.86
C LEU A 198 7.75 -4.39 15.17
N ARG A 199 8.75 -3.50 15.24
CA ARG A 199 9.54 -3.31 16.46
C ARG A 199 8.65 -2.88 17.62
N TRP A 200 7.76 -1.93 17.36
CA TRP A 200 6.81 -1.45 18.34
C TRP A 200 5.86 -2.56 18.79
N PHE A 201 5.27 -3.32 17.86
CA PHE A 201 4.40 -4.47 18.22
C PHE A 201 5.13 -5.54 19.02
N LEU A 202 6.37 -5.88 18.67
CA LEU A 202 7.16 -6.85 19.43
C LEU A 202 7.46 -6.37 20.86
N ASN A 203 7.72 -5.08 21.05
CA ASN A 203 8.06 -4.51 22.36
C ASN A 203 6.84 -4.29 23.25
N GLU A 204 5.77 -3.69 22.71
CA GLU A 204 4.63 -3.22 23.49
C GLU A 204 3.47 -4.23 23.54
N ARG A 205 3.36 -5.08 22.52
CA ARG A 205 2.19 -5.96 22.28
C ARG A 205 2.61 -7.35 21.84
N GLY A 206 3.82 -7.80 22.20
CA GLY A 206 4.37 -9.06 21.73
C GLY A 206 3.39 -10.21 21.98
N ASP A 207 2.90 -10.33 23.21
CA ASP A 207 2.05 -11.45 23.66
C ASP A 207 0.65 -11.52 22.97
N ASP A 208 0.28 -10.53 22.15
CA ASP A 208 -1.03 -10.49 21.49
C ASP A 208 -1.14 -11.39 20.25
N PHE A 209 0.00 -11.72 19.63
CA PHE A 209 0.05 -12.45 18.37
C PHE A 209 1.01 -13.62 18.43
N TYR A 210 1.01 -14.43 17.37
CA TYR A 210 1.99 -15.50 17.12
C TYR A 210 2.60 -15.30 15.74
N ILE A 211 3.86 -15.70 15.57
CA ILE A 211 4.45 -15.79 14.23
C ILE A 211 3.94 -17.07 13.59
N THR A 212 3.26 -16.93 12.44
CA THR A 212 2.71 -18.05 11.67
C THR A 212 3.40 -18.17 10.31
N GLU A 213 3.17 -19.28 9.61
CA GLU A 213 3.61 -19.45 8.22
C GLU A 213 3.19 -18.27 7.33
N ARG A 214 1.96 -17.73 7.51
CA ARG A 214 1.47 -16.60 6.71
C ARG A 214 2.28 -15.33 6.95
N ILE A 215 2.67 -15.07 8.20
CA ILE A 215 3.49 -13.91 8.57
C ILE A 215 4.89 -14.05 7.97
N MET A 216 5.49 -15.24 8.08
CA MET A 216 6.80 -15.53 7.47
C MET A 216 6.76 -15.42 5.95
N GLU A 217 5.69 -15.91 5.31
CA GLU A 217 5.47 -15.82 3.86
C GLU A 217 5.31 -14.37 3.41
N ALA A 218 4.54 -13.56 4.14
CA ALA A 218 4.37 -12.13 3.85
C ALA A 218 5.68 -11.35 4.02
N ALA A 219 6.46 -11.64 5.06
CA ALA A 219 7.78 -11.06 5.27
C ALA A 219 8.75 -11.43 4.12
N ALA A 220 8.74 -12.69 3.67
CA ALA A 220 9.56 -13.15 2.54
C ALA A 220 9.17 -12.51 1.20
N ARG A 221 7.91 -12.10 1.02
CA ARG A 221 7.44 -11.32 -0.15
C ARG A 221 7.77 -9.84 -0.07
N ASN A 222 8.16 -9.31 1.09
CA ASN A 222 8.42 -7.88 1.24
C ASN A 222 9.69 -7.49 0.46
N THR A 223 9.49 -6.76 -0.63
CA THR A 223 10.49 -6.44 -1.64
C THR A 223 11.52 -5.39 -1.22
N ARG A 224 11.30 -4.70 -0.08
CA ARG A 224 12.14 -3.57 0.35
C ARG A 224 12.71 -3.71 1.74
N SER A 225 11.98 -4.39 2.62
CA SER A 225 12.33 -4.54 4.03
C SER A 225 12.31 -6.00 4.50
N GLY A 226 12.06 -6.97 3.62
CA GLY A 226 11.86 -8.38 3.99
C GLY A 226 12.99 -8.99 4.81
N VAL A 227 14.25 -8.73 4.43
CA VAL A 227 15.45 -9.16 5.17
C VAL A 227 15.42 -8.66 6.62
N LYS A 228 15.17 -7.37 6.83
CA LYS A 228 15.11 -6.76 8.17
C LYS A 228 13.92 -7.25 8.98
N VAL A 229 12.78 -7.45 8.33
CA VAL A 229 11.56 -7.98 8.98
C VAL A 229 11.79 -9.42 9.44
N LEU A 230 12.32 -10.29 8.58
CA LEU A 230 12.64 -11.68 8.92
C LEU A 230 13.66 -11.76 10.06
N ASP A 231 14.75 -10.98 10.00
CA ASP A 231 15.74 -10.88 11.08
C ASP A 231 15.10 -10.53 12.44
N MET A 232 14.15 -9.59 12.44
CA MET A 232 13.43 -9.21 13.66
C MET A 232 12.52 -10.32 14.18
N LEU A 233 11.82 -11.03 13.29
CA LEU A 233 10.96 -12.16 13.64
C LEU A 233 11.77 -13.31 14.25
N PHE A 234 12.90 -13.68 13.63
CA PHE A 234 13.80 -14.71 14.15
C PHE A 234 14.39 -14.35 15.52
N LYS A 235 14.83 -13.10 15.70
CA LYS A 235 15.40 -12.63 16.97
C LYS A 235 14.38 -12.55 18.10
N ALA A 236 13.15 -12.18 17.79
CA ALA A 236 12.12 -12.04 18.80
C ALA A 236 11.56 -13.39 19.23
N ARG A 237 11.26 -14.29 18.27
CA ARG A 237 10.60 -15.58 18.53
C ARG A 237 11.05 -16.64 17.55
N SER A 238 12.29 -17.06 17.75
CA SER A 238 12.91 -18.08 16.93
C SER A 238 12.03 -19.34 16.84
N ASP A 239 11.53 -19.85 17.95
CA ASP A 239 10.72 -21.07 18.01
C ASP A 239 9.39 -21.01 17.22
N GLU A 240 8.81 -19.83 17.04
CA GLU A 240 7.58 -19.63 16.25
C GLU A 240 7.87 -19.39 14.74
N ALA A 241 9.04 -18.85 14.41
CA ALA A 241 9.43 -18.45 13.06
C ALA A 241 9.88 -19.64 12.18
N GLU A 242 8.96 -20.56 11.89
CA GLU A 242 9.24 -21.74 11.06
C GLU A 242 9.47 -21.37 9.58
N ILE A 243 10.47 -21.98 8.95
CA ILE A 243 10.74 -21.84 7.51
C ILE A 243 10.12 -23.02 6.78
N THR A 244 9.01 -22.77 6.10
CA THR A 244 8.30 -23.79 5.30
C THR A 244 8.65 -23.69 3.81
N GLU A 245 8.23 -24.68 3.01
CA GLU A 245 8.35 -24.63 1.54
C GLU A 245 7.69 -23.36 0.98
N ARG A 246 6.57 -22.90 1.55
CA ARG A 246 5.86 -21.69 1.09
C ARG A 246 6.66 -20.42 1.33
N VAL A 247 7.34 -20.31 2.48
CA VAL A 247 8.22 -19.17 2.80
C VAL A 247 9.38 -19.11 1.80
N LEU A 248 9.97 -20.27 1.47
CA LEU A 248 11.04 -20.37 0.48
C LEU A 248 10.54 -20.07 -0.95
N GLU A 249 9.36 -20.54 -1.34
CA GLU A 249 8.74 -20.19 -2.63
C GLU A 249 8.43 -18.68 -2.72
N ALA A 250 8.01 -18.06 -1.62
CA ALA A 250 7.79 -16.62 -1.54
C ALA A 250 9.09 -15.83 -1.72
N ALA A 251 10.16 -16.22 -1.02
CA ALA A 251 11.48 -15.61 -1.17
C ALA A 251 12.05 -15.82 -2.58
N ALA A 252 11.97 -17.03 -3.12
CA ALA A 252 12.44 -17.37 -4.47
C ALA A 252 11.67 -16.62 -5.57
N GLY A 253 10.40 -16.31 -5.32
CA GLY A 253 9.54 -15.53 -6.22
C GLY A 253 9.58 -14.01 -5.98
N ASN A 254 10.41 -13.52 -5.06
CA ASN A 254 10.52 -12.10 -4.78
C ASN A 254 11.24 -11.41 -5.94
N PHE A 255 10.49 -10.66 -6.74
CA PHE A 255 10.94 -10.12 -8.03
C PHE A 255 11.98 -9.00 -7.90
N GLU A 256 12.02 -8.31 -6.76
CA GLU A 256 12.96 -7.21 -6.55
C GLU A 256 14.31 -7.71 -6.02
N GLN A 257 15.24 -6.78 -5.77
CA GLN A 257 16.66 -7.03 -5.45
C GLN A 257 16.93 -7.75 -4.12
N LEU A 258 15.91 -8.19 -3.37
CA LEU A 258 16.10 -8.80 -2.05
C LEU A 258 15.87 -10.31 -2.03
N GLY A 259 15.38 -10.94 -3.11
CA GLY A 259 15.05 -12.37 -3.08
C GLY A 259 16.24 -13.27 -2.75
N ASP A 260 17.41 -12.98 -3.31
CA ASP A 260 18.67 -13.70 -3.04
C ASP A 260 19.22 -13.41 -1.64
N GLU A 261 19.14 -12.16 -1.16
CA GLU A 261 19.51 -11.82 0.22
C GLU A 261 18.62 -12.54 1.25
N ILE A 262 17.31 -12.61 0.98
CA ILE A 262 16.37 -13.35 1.84
C ILE A 262 16.71 -14.83 1.83
N ILE A 263 16.86 -15.46 0.67
CA ILE A 263 17.21 -16.90 0.58
C ILE A 263 18.53 -17.17 1.30
N LYS A 264 19.54 -16.31 1.13
CA LYS A 264 20.82 -16.42 1.82
C LYS A 264 20.66 -16.36 3.33
N MET A 265 19.92 -15.39 3.86
CA MET A 265 19.63 -15.28 5.29
C MET A 265 18.91 -16.53 5.82
N LEU A 266 17.89 -17.03 5.11
CA LEU A 266 17.15 -18.23 5.53
C LEU A 266 18.06 -19.47 5.61
N LEU A 267 18.99 -19.61 4.66
CA LEU A 267 20.01 -20.67 4.67
C LEU A 267 21.01 -20.52 5.83
N GLU A 268 21.45 -19.29 6.13
CA GLU A 268 22.41 -19.01 7.21
C GLU A 268 21.81 -19.25 8.61
N GLU A 269 20.56 -18.83 8.83
CA GLU A 269 19.90 -18.97 10.13
C GLU A 269 19.47 -20.41 10.43
N ARG A 270 18.87 -21.09 9.45
CA ARG A 270 18.12 -22.34 9.65
C ARG A 270 18.22 -23.31 8.48
N GLY A 271 19.33 -23.25 7.74
CA GLY A 271 19.54 -24.06 6.55
C GLY A 271 19.33 -25.56 6.77
N ASP A 272 19.61 -26.10 7.96
CA ASP A 272 19.46 -27.54 8.24
C ASP A 272 18.01 -27.97 8.52
N GLU A 273 17.06 -27.03 8.69
CA GLU A 273 15.67 -27.32 9.06
C GLU A 273 14.77 -27.64 7.86
N PHE A 274 15.17 -27.23 6.66
CA PHE A 274 14.36 -27.36 5.45
C PHE A 274 15.13 -27.96 4.29
N ARG A 275 14.37 -28.33 3.25
CA ARG A 275 14.92 -28.83 2.01
C ARG A 275 14.65 -27.93 0.82
N ILE A 276 15.63 -27.82 -0.08
CA ILE A 276 15.47 -27.16 -1.37
C ILE A 276 14.79 -28.13 -2.34
N THR A 277 13.52 -27.85 -2.66
CA THR A 277 12.72 -28.68 -3.54
C THR A 277 12.79 -28.22 -5.00
N GLU A 278 12.37 -29.10 -5.92
CA GLU A 278 12.18 -28.74 -7.33
C GLU A 278 11.31 -27.49 -7.49
N LYS A 279 10.26 -27.33 -6.67
CA LYS A 279 9.35 -26.18 -6.77
C LYS A 279 10.07 -24.87 -6.50
N ILE A 280 10.89 -24.82 -5.44
CA ILE A 280 11.67 -23.65 -5.06
C ILE A 280 12.66 -23.30 -6.18
N MET A 281 13.38 -24.30 -6.70
CA MET A 281 14.30 -24.11 -7.83
C MET A 281 13.59 -23.59 -9.08
N ARG A 282 12.42 -24.14 -9.44
CA ARG A 282 11.64 -23.68 -10.59
C ARG A 282 11.10 -22.27 -10.40
N LYS A 283 10.68 -21.93 -9.18
CA LYS A 283 10.21 -20.59 -8.82
C LYS A 283 11.33 -19.56 -8.98
N ALA A 284 12.53 -19.86 -8.49
CA ALA A 284 13.72 -19.04 -8.67
C ALA A 284 14.12 -18.92 -10.15
N ALA A 285 14.15 -20.03 -10.89
CA ALA A 285 14.51 -20.02 -12.30
C ALA A 285 13.54 -19.20 -13.17
N GLY A 286 12.25 -19.18 -12.82
CA GLY A 286 11.25 -18.36 -13.49
C GLY A 286 11.19 -16.90 -13.02
N ASN A 287 11.98 -16.50 -12.03
CA ASN A 287 12.01 -15.12 -11.52
C ASN A 287 12.87 -14.25 -12.44
N GLU A 288 12.22 -13.37 -13.22
CA GLU A 288 12.91 -12.52 -14.20
C GLU A 288 13.65 -11.33 -13.57
N GLY A 289 13.49 -11.07 -12.27
CA GLY A 289 14.19 -9.97 -11.59
C GLY A 289 15.50 -10.42 -10.94
N SER A 290 15.42 -11.39 -10.03
CA SER A 290 16.56 -11.85 -9.21
C SER A 290 16.90 -13.34 -9.38
N GLY A 291 16.25 -14.04 -10.32
CA GLY A 291 16.34 -15.50 -10.46
C GLY A 291 17.75 -16.06 -10.62
N ALA A 292 18.61 -15.40 -11.42
CA ALA A 292 20.01 -15.82 -11.59
C ALA A 292 20.80 -15.76 -10.28
N HIS A 293 20.64 -14.68 -9.51
CA HIS A 293 21.30 -14.51 -8.21
C HIS A 293 20.80 -15.55 -7.20
N ILE A 294 19.48 -15.79 -7.15
CA ILE A 294 18.89 -16.80 -6.26
C ILE A 294 19.42 -18.19 -6.60
N ILE A 295 19.41 -18.58 -7.87
CA ILE A 295 19.94 -19.88 -8.32
C ILE A 295 21.43 -20.00 -7.97
N ALA A 296 22.22 -18.93 -8.17
CA ALA A 296 23.64 -18.93 -7.81
C ALA A 296 23.87 -19.16 -6.31
N VAL A 297 23.07 -18.53 -5.43
CA VAL A 297 23.13 -18.74 -3.97
C VAL A 297 22.75 -20.18 -3.63
N LEU A 298 21.65 -20.69 -4.16
CA LEU A 298 21.17 -22.05 -3.89
C LEU A 298 22.20 -23.11 -4.32
N LEU A 299 22.79 -22.96 -5.51
CA LEU A 299 23.83 -23.87 -5.99
C LEU A 299 25.13 -23.76 -5.20
N ARG A 300 25.54 -22.55 -4.78
CA ARG A 300 26.75 -22.39 -3.98
C ARG A 300 26.62 -23.05 -2.61
N GLU A 301 25.50 -22.84 -1.92
CA GLU A 301 25.31 -23.31 -0.56
C GLU A 301 24.84 -24.78 -0.50
N ARG A 302 24.15 -25.27 -1.55
CA ARG A 302 23.49 -26.59 -1.57
C ARG A 302 23.68 -27.41 -2.85
N GLY A 303 24.46 -26.95 -3.82
CA GLY A 303 24.68 -27.67 -5.08
C GLY A 303 25.43 -29.00 -4.93
N GLN A 304 26.18 -29.18 -3.84
CA GLN A 304 26.90 -30.42 -3.54
C GLN A 304 26.04 -31.49 -2.86
N SER A 305 24.82 -31.15 -2.41
CA SER A 305 23.90 -32.14 -1.85
C SER A 305 23.08 -32.80 -2.97
N ASP A 306 22.72 -34.08 -2.81
CA ASP A 306 21.81 -34.80 -3.72
C ASP A 306 20.36 -34.25 -3.73
N GLU A 307 20.15 -33.12 -3.05
CA GLU A 307 18.89 -32.43 -2.87
C GLU A 307 18.45 -31.69 -4.13
N ILE A 308 19.38 -31.00 -4.79
CA ILE A 308 19.08 -30.23 -6.00
C ILE A 308 19.13 -31.15 -7.22
N GLN A 309 17.96 -31.47 -7.75
CA GLN A 309 17.83 -32.25 -8.98
C GLN A 309 17.62 -31.32 -10.17
N ILE A 310 18.62 -31.28 -11.06
CA ILE A 310 18.48 -30.62 -12.36
C ILE A 310 17.66 -31.54 -13.27
N ASN A 311 16.43 -31.11 -13.55
CA ASN A 311 15.49 -31.84 -14.39
C ASN A 311 14.94 -30.95 -15.51
N GLU A 312 14.24 -31.57 -16.45
CA GLU A 312 13.68 -30.88 -17.63
C GLU A 312 12.80 -29.69 -17.25
N ARG A 313 11.96 -29.81 -16.21
CA ARG A 313 11.06 -28.72 -15.79
C ARG A 313 11.78 -27.51 -15.21
N LEU A 314 12.95 -27.70 -14.59
CA LEU A 314 13.81 -26.60 -14.14
C LEU A 314 14.45 -25.89 -15.33
N ILE A 315 14.95 -26.67 -16.29
CA ILE A 315 15.57 -26.14 -17.51
C ILE A 315 14.53 -25.38 -18.35
N GLU A 316 13.31 -25.90 -18.50
CA GLU A 316 12.21 -25.22 -19.16
C GLU A 316 11.88 -23.88 -18.47
N ALA A 317 11.84 -23.86 -17.14
CA ALA A 317 11.57 -22.63 -16.38
C ALA A 317 12.66 -21.57 -16.63
N ALA A 318 13.93 -21.98 -16.59
CA ALA A 318 15.06 -21.10 -16.92
C ALA A 318 15.02 -20.63 -18.38
N ALA A 319 14.71 -21.53 -19.32
CA ALA A 319 14.64 -21.21 -20.74
C ALA A 319 13.48 -20.25 -21.08
N ARG A 320 12.42 -20.20 -20.27
CA ARG A 320 11.32 -19.22 -20.40
C ARG A 320 11.63 -17.85 -19.82
N ASN A 321 12.61 -17.75 -18.91
CA ASN A 321 12.97 -16.49 -18.26
C ASN A 321 13.60 -15.54 -19.28
N ARG A 322 12.99 -14.38 -19.51
CA ARG A 322 13.41 -13.48 -20.60
C ARG A 322 14.61 -12.61 -20.26
N ASN A 323 14.85 -12.36 -18.97
CA ASN A 323 15.85 -11.42 -18.52
C ASN A 323 17.20 -12.09 -18.25
N SER A 324 17.18 -13.24 -17.57
CA SER A 324 18.40 -13.92 -17.09
C SER A 324 18.39 -15.42 -17.32
N GLY A 325 17.56 -15.92 -18.24
CA GLY A 325 17.45 -17.36 -18.53
C GLY A 325 18.76 -17.99 -19.02
N ASP A 326 19.57 -17.25 -19.78
CA ASP A 326 20.88 -17.70 -20.24
C ASP A 326 21.89 -17.83 -19.09
N GLU A 327 21.92 -16.87 -18.18
CA GLU A 327 22.78 -16.92 -16.98
C GLU A 327 22.39 -18.10 -16.08
N ILE A 328 21.10 -18.32 -15.85
CA ILE A 328 20.60 -19.45 -15.07
C ILE A 328 21.01 -20.77 -15.72
N ILE A 329 20.84 -20.91 -17.04
CA ILE A 329 21.21 -22.12 -17.77
C ILE A 329 22.72 -22.37 -17.69
N ASP A 330 23.56 -21.33 -17.82
CA ASP A 330 25.00 -21.50 -17.68
C ASP A 330 25.41 -21.95 -16.26
N LEU A 331 24.79 -21.39 -15.21
CA LEU A 331 25.00 -21.85 -13.83
C LEU A 331 24.63 -23.32 -13.63
N LEU A 332 23.46 -23.74 -14.13
CA LEU A 332 23.02 -25.14 -14.03
C LEU A 332 23.94 -26.10 -14.79
N LEU A 333 24.47 -25.66 -15.94
CA LEU A 333 25.44 -26.41 -16.73
C LEU A 333 26.80 -26.54 -16.02
N GLN A 334 27.27 -25.51 -15.33
CA GLN A 334 28.55 -25.55 -14.61
C GLN A 334 28.55 -26.58 -13.47
N GLU A 335 27.43 -26.73 -12.77
CA GLU A 335 27.34 -27.63 -11.61
C GLU A 335 27.04 -29.10 -11.97
N CYS A 336 26.37 -29.39 -13.10
CA CYS A 336 25.97 -30.77 -13.45
C CYS A 336 25.95 -31.03 -14.97
N ASP A 337 27.11 -30.97 -15.63
CA ASP A 337 27.24 -31.20 -17.08
C ASP A 337 26.65 -32.57 -17.51
N ASP A 338 26.82 -33.61 -16.69
CA ASP A 338 26.40 -34.99 -17.03
C ASP A 338 24.88 -35.24 -16.93
N LYS A 339 24.14 -34.41 -16.16
CA LYS A 339 22.70 -34.58 -15.92
C LYS A 339 21.84 -33.66 -16.81
N PHE A 340 22.46 -32.69 -17.46
CA PHE A 340 21.77 -31.70 -18.29
C PHE A 340 21.37 -32.30 -19.64
N ARG A 341 20.07 -32.31 -19.95
CA ARG A 341 19.55 -32.82 -21.23
C ARG A 341 18.72 -31.76 -21.92
N VAL A 342 19.14 -31.37 -23.12
CA VAL A 342 18.36 -30.51 -24.01
C VAL A 342 17.38 -31.39 -24.77
N THR A 343 16.08 -31.13 -24.61
CA THR A 343 15.01 -31.76 -25.37
C THR A 343 14.48 -30.82 -26.45
N ASP A 344 13.73 -31.36 -27.42
CA ASP A 344 13.10 -30.56 -28.48
C ASP A 344 12.20 -29.46 -27.88
N THR A 345 11.46 -29.78 -26.82
CA THR A 345 10.63 -28.82 -26.06
C THR A 345 11.44 -27.64 -25.52
N ILE A 346 12.61 -27.91 -24.94
CA ILE A 346 13.50 -26.86 -24.40
C ILE A 346 14.06 -25.99 -25.53
N ALA A 347 14.41 -26.59 -26.67
CA ALA A 347 14.89 -25.86 -27.84
C ALA A 347 13.81 -24.96 -28.45
N GLU A 348 12.56 -25.44 -28.53
CA GLU A 348 11.40 -24.64 -28.94
C GLU A 348 11.19 -23.45 -28.01
N ILE A 349 11.20 -23.67 -26.69
CA ILE A 349 11.07 -22.62 -25.68
C ILE A 349 12.17 -21.55 -25.85
N ALA A 350 13.42 -21.98 -26.03
CA ALA A 350 14.53 -21.06 -26.24
C ALA A 350 14.36 -20.24 -27.53
N ALA A 351 13.85 -20.84 -28.61
CA ALA A 351 13.57 -20.14 -29.85
C ALA A 351 12.43 -19.11 -29.73
N GLU A 352 11.43 -19.37 -28.87
CA GLU A 352 10.34 -18.44 -28.58
C GLU A 352 10.71 -17.33 -27.56
N ASN A 353 11.83 -17.49 -26.84
CA ASN A 353 12.27 -16.52 -25.84
C ASN A 353 12.87 -15.27 -26.50
N ALA A 354 12.03 -14.23 -26.64
CA ALA A 354 12.41 -12.95 -27.26
C ALA A 354 13.46 -12.14 -26.48
N GLY A 355 13.80 -12.51 -25.24
CA GLY A 355 14.76 -11.79 -24.42
C GLY A 355 16.19 -12.35 -24.54
N CYS A 356 16.40 -13.57 -24.04
CA CYS A 356 17.72 -14.21 -24.01
C CYS A 356 17.82 -15.51 -24.83
N GLY A 357 16.80 -15.83 -25.64
CA GLY A 357 16.72 -17.08 -26.40
C GLY A 357 17.91 -17.38 -27.30
N GLU A 358 18.46 -16.37 -27.98
CA GLU A 358 19.65 -16.54 -28.83
C GLU A 358 20.88 -16.99 -28.02
N ARG A 359 21.08 -16.40 -26.82
CA ARG A 359 22.19 -16.76 -25.93
C ARG A 359 22.01 -18.16 -25.34
N ILE A 360 20.77 -18.52 -24.99
CA ILE A 360 20.41 -19.87 -24.56
C ILE A 360 20.74 -20.90 -25.66
N ALA A 361 20.34 -20.62 -26.91
CA ALA A 361 20.61 -21.50 -28.04
C ALA A 361 22.12 -21.69 -28.29
N GLU A 362 22.92 -20.64 -28.13
CA GLU A 362 24.37 -20.72 -28.24
C GLU A 362 24.98 -21.60 -27.13
N LEU A 363 24.51 -21.46 -25.88
CA LEU A 363 24.94 -22.33 -24.76
C LEU A 363 24.68 -23.81 -25.06
N PHE A 364 23.48 -24.13 -25.55
CA PHE A 364 23.13 -25.49 -25.95
C PHE A 364 24.03 -26.01 -27.08
N ARG A 365 24.38 -25.16 -28.05
CA ARG A 365 25.24 -25.54 -29.18
C ARG A 365 26.68 -25.82 -28.77
N VAL A 366 27.25 -25.02 -27.87
CA VAL A 366 28.66 -25.15 -27.46
C VAL A 366 28.88 -26.39 -26.61
N ARG A 367 27.95 -26.72 -25.70
CA ARG A 367 28.13 -27.84 -24.77
C ARG A 367 27.69 -29.20 -25.29
N THR A 368 26.74 -29.29 -26.23
CA THR A 368 26.39 -30.57 -26.90
C THR A 368 27.47 -31.14 -27.81
N ARG A 369 28.57 -30.39 -28.05
CA ARG A 369 29.73 -30.82 -28.85
C ARG A 369 30.92 -31.34 -28.02
N ARG A 370 30.84 -31.27 -26.69
CA ARG A 370 31.78 -31.95 -25.78
C ARG A 370 31.20 -33.28 -25.38
#